data_AF-A0A3A8MUI1-F1
#
_entry.id   AF-A0A3A8MUI1-F1
#
_cell.length_a   1.000
_cell.length_b   1.000
_cell.length_c   1.000
_cell.angle_alpha   90.00
_cell.angle_beta   90.00
_cell.angle_gamma   90.00
#
_symmetry.space_group_name_H-M   'P 1'
#
loop_
_entity.id
_entity.type
_entity.pdbx_description
1 polymer ?
#
loop_
_entity_poly.entity_id
_entity_poly.type
_entity_poly.pdbx_seq_one_letter_code
_entity_poly.pdbx_strand_id
1 'polypeptide(L)'
;MGVSGAWKLGVGIALCCGSTLLPGCATGGSGTYVEGAQRPRHFVFQEQVKRRGKGPGGWRAACLHVGIARDTGELFFCKFGVEMPIANEPQGVISTEQAQNLSASCANQAAKATFSTATPATPIGIACEEFKQFYDLTLNRAIAGAHVTKVCAVGIQPVVVSPVGPAVGGSL
;
A
#
# COMPACT_ATOMS: atom_id res chain seq x y z
N MET A 1 60.22 8.46 -6.78
CA MET A 1 60.09 7.92 -5.42
C MET A 1 58.83 7.02 -5.42
N GLY A 2 58.84 5.71 -5.65
CA GLY A 2 59.85 4.69 -5.44
C GLY A 2 59.65 4.01 -4.09
N VAL A 3 58.71 3.05 -3.98
CA VAL A 3 58.82 1.88 -3.08
C VAL A 3 57.94 0.73 -3.60
N SER A 4 58.62 -0.30 -4.07
CA SER A 4 58.12 -1.64 -4.37
C SER A 4 57.98 -2.45 -3.06
N GLY A 5 57.15 -3.50 -3.08
CA GLY A 5 56.74 -4.28 -1.90
C GLY A 5 57.73 -5.31 -1.33
N ALA A 6 57.23 -6.05 -0.33
CA ALA A 6 57.79 -7.24 0.32
C ALA A 6 56.57 -8.09 0.78
N TRP A 7 56.21 -9.21 0.16
CA TRP A 7 56.76 -10.59 0.26
C TRP A 7 56.81 -11.13 1.70
N LYS A 8 55.91 -12.07 2.04
CA LYS A 8 56.26 -13.43 2.51
C LYS A 8 55.05 -14.33 2.71
N LEU A 9 55.30 -15.60 2.40
CA LEU A 9 54.42 -16.76 2.34
C LEU A 9 53.91 -17.22 3.71
N GLY A 10 52.70 -17.76 3.71
CA GLY A 10 52.16 -18.61 4.77
C GLY A 10 51.18 -19.62 4.17
N VAL A 11 51.73 -20.72 3.63
CA VAL A 11 50.96 -21.91 3.25
C VAL A 11 50.65 -22.71 4.51
N GLY A 12 49.38 -23.08 4.69
CA GLY A 12 49.00 -24.13 5.63
C GLY A 12 47.63 -23.91 6.26
N ILE A 13 46.61 -24.56 5.70
CA ILE A 13 45.70 -25.48 6.39
C ILE A 13 44.82 -26.10 5.30
N ALA A 14 45.15 -27.35 4.96
CA ALA A 14 44.18 -28.28 4.43
C ALA A 14 43.27 -28.66 5.60
N LEU A 15 41.95 -28.50 5.47
CA LEU A 15 41.01 -29.24 6.31
C LEU A 15 39.63 -29.34 5.66
N CYS A 16 39.34 -30.56 5.23
CA CYS A 16 38.04 -31.23 5.17
C CYS A 16 36.92 -30.62 4.31
N CYS A 17 36.63 -31.35 3.22
CA CYS A 17 35.25 -31.63 2.81
C CYS A 17 34.42 -32.02 4.05
N GLY A 18 33.71 -31.05 4.61
CA GLY A 18 32.72 -31.25 5.64
C GLY A 18 31.48 -30.52 5.20
N SER A 19 30.51 -31.27 4.70
CA SER A 19 29.15 -30.83 4.42
C SER A 19 28.51 -30.28 5.69
N THR A 20 28.78 -29.02 6.02
CA THR A 20 28.01 -28.29 7.01
C THR A 20 26.93 -27.53 6.27
N LEU A 21 25.72 -28.05 6.41
CA LEU A 21 24.46 -27.41 6.06
C LEU A 21 24.57 -25.91 6.32
N LEU A 22 24.49 -25.12 5.26
CA LEU A 22 24.11 -23.72 5.35
C LEU A 22 22.87 -23.68 6.27
N PRO A 23 22.89 -22.94 7.40
CA PRO A 23 21.63 -22.50 7.94
C PRO A 23 21.05 -21.61 6.84
N GLY A 24 20.03 -22.13 6.15
CA GLY A 24 19.25 -21.33 5.25
C GLY A 24 18.84 -20.10 6.05
N CYS A 25 19.25 -18.93 5.58
CA CYS A 25 18.59 -17.69 5.96
C CYS A 25 17.17 -17.79 5.41
N ALA A 26 16.30 -18.50 6.14
CA ALA A 26 14.88 -18.23 6.13
C ALA A 26 14.76 -16.87 6.80
N THR A 27 15.07 -15.82 6.04
CA THR A 27 14.55 -14.49 6.29
C THR A 27 13.05 -14.57 5.97
N GLY A 28 12.31 -15.31 6.79
CA GLY A 28 10.87 -15.20 6.91
C GLY A 28 10.63 -13.82 7.51
N GLY A 29 10.78 -12.80 6.68
CA GLY A 29 10.38 -11.45 7.02
C GLY A 29 8.89 -11.56 7.27
N SER A 30 8.51 -11.53 8.56
CA SER A 30 7.13 -11.46 8.97
C SER A 30 6.60 -10.09 8.54
N GLY A 31 6.19 -9.99 7.29
CA GLY A 31 5.62 -8.79 6.72
C GLY A 31 4.13 -8.80 6.97
N THR A 32 3.57 -7.63 7.29
CA THR A 32 2.15 -7.43 6.95
C THR A 32 2.09 -7.21 5.45
N TYR A 33 1.61 -8.20 4.70
CA TYR A 33 1.47 -8.07 3.27
C TYR A 33 0.10 -7.46 2.96
N VAL A 34 0.12 -6.20 2.53
CA VAL A 34 -0.97 -5.70 1.70
C VAL A 34 -0.54 -5.99 0.28
N GLU A 35 -1.28 -6.84 -0.41
CA GLU A 35 -1.08 -7.01 -1.85
C GLU A 35 -1.35 -5.65 -2.49
N GLY A 36 -0.25 -4.97 -2.80
CA GLY A 36 -0.21 -3.66 -3.43
C GLY A 36 -0.80 -3.78 -4.82
N ALA A 37 -2.12 -3.75 -4.90
CA ALA A 37 -2.84 -3.77 -6.16
C ALA A 37 -4.20 -3.09 -5.99
N GLN A 38 -4.27 -1.98 -5.23
CA GLN A 38 -5.42 -1.11 -5.37
C GLN A 38 -5.38 -0.59 -6.80
N ARG A 39 -6.30 -1.10 -7.63
CA ARG A 39 -6.41 -0.76 -9.03
C ARG A 39 -7.40 0.39 -9.16
N PRO A 40 -7.28 1.24 -10.19
CA PRO A 40 -8.21 2.34 -10.43
C PRO A 40 -9.68 1.91 -10.35
N ARG A 41 -10.01 0.72 -10.89
CA ARG A 41 -11.35 0.12 -10.87
C ARG A 41 -11.92 -0.20 -9.49
N HIS A 42 -11.09 -0.32 -8.45
CA HIS A 42 -11.59 -0.53 -7.08
C HIS A 42 -12.19 0.76 -6.49
N PHE A 43 -11.87 1.91 -7.08
CA PHE A 43 -12.40 3.21 -6.67
C PHE A 43 -13.66 3.51 -7.48
N VAL A 44 -14.78 2.95 -7.05
CA VAL A 44 -16.09 3.20 -7.67
C VAL A 44 -16.68 4.46 -7.04
N PHE A 45 -16.42 5.60 -7.68
CA PHE A 45 -16.93 6.90 -7.22
C PHE A 45 -18.40 7.08 -7.55
N GLN A 46 -19.18 7.46 -6.53
CA GLN A 46 -20.56 7.88 -6.64
C GLN A 46 -20.68 9.36 -6.31
N GLU A 47 -21.45 10.10 -7.09
CA GLU A 47 -21.70 11.52 -6.86
C GLU A 47 -22.56 11.69 -5.60
N GLN A 48 -22.04 12.44 -4.63
CA GLN A 48 -22.72 12.79 -3.38
C GLN A 48 -23.36 14.17 -3.47
N VAL A 49 -22.65 15.12 -4.08
CA VAL A 49 -23.14 16.48 -4.30
C VAL A 49 -23.01 16.79 -5.78
N LYS A 50 -24.13 17.14 -6.42
CA LYS A 50 -24.12 17.48 -7.84
C LYS A 50 -23.33 18.75 -8.11
N ARG A 51 -22.45 18.73 -9.13
CA ARG A 51 -21.82 19.97 -9.60
C ARG A 51 -22.89 20.86 -10.25
N ARG A 52 -22.94 22.14 -9.85
CA ARG A 52 -23.82 23.15 -10.45
C ARG A 52 -23.00 24.09 -11.33
N GLY A 53 -23.38 24.20 -12.61
CA GLY A 53 -22.71 25.09 -13.55
C GLY A 53 -21.29 24.66 -13.96
N LYS A 54 -20.50 25.63 -14.44
CA LYS A 54 -19.14 25.42 -14.99
C LYS A 54 -18.02 25.69 -13.97
N GLY A 55 -18.34 26.16 -12.77
CA GLY A 55 -17.36 26.49 -11.73
C GLY A 55 -16.93 25.30 -10.87
N PRO A 56 -16.03 25.54 -9.90
CA PRO A 56 -15.67 24.58 -8.85
C PRO A 56 -16.90 24.05 -8.11
N GLY A 57 -16.77 22.83 -7.58
CA GLY A 57 -17.77 22.20 -6.74
C GLY A 57 -18.19 20.82 -7.23
N GLY A 58 -19.25 20.32 -6.57
CA GLY A 58 -19.63 18.92 -6.64
C GLY A 58 -18.66 18.02 -5.88
N TRP A 59 -19.18 16.91 -5.38
CA TRP A 59 -18.43 15.94 -4.59
C TRP A 59 -18.78 14.53 -5.01
N ARG A 60 -17.76 13.69 -5.03
CA ARG A 60 -17.91 12.25 -5.21
C ARG A 60 -17.22 11.53 -4.07
N ALA A 61 -17.70 10.33 -3.77
CA ALA A 61 -17.09 9.49 -2.78
C ALA A 61 -17.06 8.02 -3.22
N ALA A 62 -16.08 7.28 -2.72
CA ALA A 62 -15.96 5.84 -2.87
C ALA A 62 -15.80 5.21 -1.48
N CYS A 63 -16.22 3.95 -1.34
CA CYS A 63 -16.11 3.19 -0.10
C CYS A 63 -15.29 1.93 -0.36
N LEU A 64 -14.23 1.71 0.41
CA LEU A 64 -13.34 0.57 0.26
C LEU A 64 -13.20 -0.20 1.57
N HIS A 65 -13.27 -1.53 1.47
CA HIS A 65 -12.92 -2.48 2.51
C HIS A 65 -11.71 -3.27 2.03
N VAL A 66 -10.51 -2.85 2.43
CA VAL A 66 -9.25 -3.45 1.99
C VAL A 66 -8.78 -4.48 3.00
N GLY A 67 -8.60 -5.72 2.56
CA GLY A 67 -8.04 -6.77 3.39
C GLY A 67 -6.52 -6.60 3.55
N ILE A 68 -6.07 -6.72 4.78
CA ILE A 68 -4.67 -6.77 5.20
C ILE A 68 -4.44 -8.19 5.72
N ALA A 69 -3.57 -8.93 5.04
CA ALA A 69 -3.21 -10.28 5.46
C ALA A 69 -1.87 -10.27 6.19
N ARG A 70 -1.75 -11.12 7.21
CA ARG A 70 -0.48 -11.46 7.85
C ARG A 70 -0.05 -12.84 7.40
N ASP A 71 1.26 -13.08 7.48
CA ASP A 71 1.84 -14.41 7.29
C ASP A 71 1.34 -15.42 8.35
N THR A 72 0.77 -14.95 9.47
CA THR A 72 0.10 -15.77 10.48
C THR A 72 -1.24 -16.34 10.02
N GLY A 73 -1.75 -15.92 8.86
CA GLY A 73 -3.09 -16.26 8.37
C GLY A 73 -4.21 -15.35 8.89
N GLU A 74 -3.89 -14.34 9.70
CA GLU A 74 -4.86 -13.33 10.12
C GLU A 74 -5.24 -12.43 8.95
N LEU A 75 -6.55 -12.23 8.73
CA LEU A 75 -7.11 -11.31 7.75
C LEU A 75 -7.94 -10.24 8.44
N PHE A 76 -7.59 -8.98 8.20
CA PHE A 76 -8.31 -7.83 8.75
C PHE A 76 -8.76 -6.88 7.62
N PHE A 77 -10.03 -6.47 7.63
CA PHE A 77 -10.53 -5.50 6.64
C PHE A 77 -10.43 -4.06 7.17
N CYS A 78 -9.51 -3.29 6.60
CA CYS A 78 -9.39 -1.86 6.79
C CYS A 78 -10.47 -1.13 5.97
N LYS A 79 -11.43 -0.51 6.67
CA LYS A 79 -12.57 0.19 6.07
C LYS A 79 -12.33 1.70 6.06
N PHE A 80 -12.58 2.35 4.92
CA PHE A 80 -12.45 3.80 4.78
C PHE A 80 -13.26 4.32 3.58
N GLY A 81 -13.63 5.59 3.66
CA GLY A 81 -14.17 6.35 2.53
C GLY A 81 -13.09 7.18 1.87
N VAL A 82 -13.27 7.47 0.59
CA VAL A 82 -12.44 8.39 -0.18
C VAL A 82 -13.35 9.43 -0.79
N GLU A 83 -13.21 10.68 -0.37
CA GLU A 83 -14.03 11.79 -0.83
C GLU A 83 -13.18 12.79 -1.59
N MET A 84 -13.71 13.31 -2.69
CA MET A 84 -12.99 14.31 -3.47
C MET A 84 -13.92 15.19 -4.31
N PRO A 85 -13.47 16.41 -4.66
CA PRO A 85 -14.24 17.29 -5.50
C PRO A 85 -14.43 16.73 -6.91
N ILE A 86 -15.54 17.13 -7.54
CA ILE A 86 -15.74 16.91 -8.98
C ILE A 86 -14.95 17.95 -9.78
N ALA A 87 -14.95 19.19 -9.31
CA ALA A 87 -14.09 20.25 -9.81
C ALA A 87 -13.57 21.10 -8.66
N ASN A 88 -12.33 21.57 -8.76
CA ASN A 88 -11.73 22.55 -7.84
C ASN A 88 -11.01 23.65 -8.64
N GLU A 89 -10.64 24.74 -7.98
CA GLU A 89 -9.92 25.85 -8.63
C GLU A 89 -8.54 25.45 -9.17
N PRO A 90 -7.70 24.71 -8.42
CA PRO A 90 -6.33 24.43 -8.88
C PRO A 90 -6.24 23.47 -10.07
N GLN A 91 -7.19 22.54 -10.21
CA GLN A 91 -7.12 21.45 -11.19
C GLN A 91 -8.26 21.48 -12.20
N GLY A 92 -9.24 22.38 -12.03
CA GLY A 92 -10.45 22.42 -12.84
C GLY A 92 -11.30 21.16 -12.62
N VAL A 93 -11.85 20.62 -13.70
CA VAL A 93 -12.67 19.41 -13.66
C VAL A 93 -11.78 18.18 -13.58
N ILE A 94 -11.97 17.38 -12.53
CA ILE A 94 -11.24 16.12 -12.35
C ILE A 94 -12.04 15.02 -13.05
N SER A 95 -11.44 14.30 -14.00
CA SER A 95 -12.15 13.17 -14.63
C SER A 95 -12.28 12.00 -13.64
N THR A 96 -13.27 11.13 -13.85
CA THR A 96 -13.39 9.91 -13.02
C THR A 96 -12.16 9.01 -13.16
N GLU A 97 -11.60 8.91 -14.36
CA GLU A 97 -10.37 8.15 -14.59
C GLU A 97 -9.18 8.74 -13.81
N GLN A 98 -9.02 10.07 -13.82
CA GLN A 98 -7.97 10.74 -13.05
C GLN A 98 -8.16 10.53 -11.55
N ALA A 99 -9.39 10.69 -11.05
CA ALA A 99 -9.75 10.42 -9.66
C ALA A 99 -9.38 8.98 -9.24
N GLN A 100 -9.71 8.00 -10.08
CA GLN A 100 -9.40 6.58 -9.84
C GLN A 100 -7.91 6.30 -9.86
N ASN A 101 -7.19 6.82 -10.86
CA ASN A 101 -5.75 6.60 -11.03
C ASN A 101 -4.95 7.20 -9.86
N LEU A 102 -5.25 8.45 -9.48
CA LEU A 102 -4.57 9.11 -8.36
C LEU A 102 -4.91 8.44 -7.03
N SER A 103 -6.17 8.05 -6.82
CA SER A 103 -6.57 7.32 -5.61
C SER A 103 -5.82 6.00 -5.47
N ALA A 104 -5.77 5.21 -6.53
CA ALA A 104 -5.04 3.96 -6.58
C ALA A 104 -3.53 4.15 -6.32
N SER A 105 -2.92 5.10 -7.01
CA SER A 105 -1.49 5.41 -6.87
C SER A 105 -1.13 5.83 -5.44
N CYS A 106 -1.86 6.81 -4.89
CA CYS A 106 -1.64 7.32 -3.53
C CYS A 106 -1.92 6.24 -2.47
N ALA A 107 -2.98 5.43 -2.64
CA ALA A 107 -3.26 4.32 -1.73
C ALA A 107 -2.13 3.28 -1.74
N ASN A 108 -1.63 2.90 -2.92
CA ASN A 108 -0.52 1.95 -3.00
C ASN A 108 0.78 2.52 -2.42
N GLN A 109 1.03 3.83 -2.60
CA GLN A 109 2.17 4.51 -1.99
C GLN A 109 2.06 4.52 -0.46
N ALA A 110 0.90 4.87 0.09
CA ALA A 110 0.64 4.86 1.53
C ALA A 110 0.76 3.43 2.10
N ALA A 111 0.19 2.44 1.42
CA ALA A 111 0.31 1.04 1.82
C ALA A 111 1.77 0.59 1.86
N LYS A 112 2.56 0.90 0.83
CA LYS A 112 3.99 0.58 0.82
C LYS A 112 4.73 1.26 1.97
N ALA A 113 4.44 2.53 2.25
CA ALA A 113 5.10 3.27 3.33
C ALA A 113 4.76 2.71 4.72
N THR A 114 3.51 2.38 4.97
CA THR A 114 3.04 1.89 6.28
C THR A 114 3.38 0.42 6.51
N PHE A 115 3.17 -0.45 5.52
CA PHE A 115 3.25 -1.89 5.74
C PHE A 115 4.65 -2.48 5.49
N SER A 116 5.55 -1.75 4.82
CA SER A 116 6.95 -2.22 4.65
C SER A 116 7.77 -2.20 5.93
N THR A 117 7.34 -1.42 6.93
CA THR A 117 8.01 -1.31 8.24
C THR A 117 7.24 -2.00 9.37
N ALA A 118 6.03 -2.49 9.08
CA ALA A 118 5.18 -3.14 10.05
C ALA A 118 5.71 -4.53 10.41
N THR A 119 5.63 -4.85 11.70
CA THR A 119 6.13 -6.10 12.27
C THR A 119 4.95 -6.98 12.71
N PRO A 120 5.16 -8.28 12.98
CA PRO A 120 4.10 -9.13 13.54
C PRO A 120 3.55 -8.59 14.87
N ALA A 121 4.36 -7.85 15.64
CA ALA A 121 3.95 -7.24 16.90
C ALA A 121 3.13 -5.95 16.72
N THR A 122 3.19 -5.29 15.55
CA THR A 122 2.40 -4.08 15.27
C THR A 122 0.92 -4.42 15.25
N PRO A 123 0.05 -3.83 16.09
CA PRO A 123 -1.39 -4.11 16.04
C PRO A 123 -2.00 -3.73 14.69
N ILE A 124 -2.73 -4.64 14.04
CA ILE A 124 -3.21 -4.46 12.65
C ILE A 124 -4.16 -3.26 12.50
N GLY A 125 -4.96 -2.98 13.53
CA GLY A 125 -5.83 -1.80 13.57
C GLY A 125 -5.05 -0.49 13.56
N ILE A 126 -3.91 -0.42 14.25
CA ILE A 126 -3.05 0.77 14.26
C ILE A 126 -2.42 0.98 12.89
N ALA A 127 -1.91 -0.08 12.26
CA ALA A 127 -1.37 -0.01 10.90
C ALA A 127 -2.44 0.44 9.88
N CYS A 128 -3.69 0.03 10.04
CA CYS A 128 -4.80 0.52 9.21
C CYS A 128 -5.07 2.02 9.40
N GLU A 129 -5.03 2.54 10.64
CA GLU A 129 -5.21 3.97 10.88
C GLU A 129 -4.03 4.80 10.35
N GLU A 130 -2.80 4.33 10.53
CA GLU A 130 -1.60 4.96 9.94
C GLU A 130 -1.67 4.99 8.41
N PHE A 131 -2.09 3.89 7.79
CA PHE A 131 -2.33 3.81 6.36
C PHE A 131 -3.34 4.88 5.90
N LYS A 132 -4.48 5.00 6.58
CA LYS A 132 -5.49 6.02 6.24
C LYS A 132 -4.92 7.43 6.35
N GLN A 133 -4.12 7.72 7.37
CA GLN A 133 -3.51 9.03 7.57
C GLN A 133 -2.49 9.35 6.46
N PHE A 134 -1.60 8.42 6.12
CA PHE A 134 -0.67 8.63 5.00
C PHE A 134 -1.39 8.73 3.67
N TYR A 135 -2.46 7.97 3.48
CA TYR A 135 -3.27 8.04 2.28
C TYR A 135 -3.99 9.39 2.16
N ASP A 136 -4.58 9.90 3.24
CA ASP A 136 -5.19 11.23 3.29
C ASP A 136 -4.19 12.32 2.87
N LEU A 137 -3.00 12.32 3.49
CA LEU A 137 -1.96 13.31 3.21
C LEU A 137 -1.46 13.26 1.76
N THR A 138 -1.29 12.05 1.21
CA THR A 138 -0.81 11.89 -0.19
C THR A 138 -1.89 12.25 -1.19
N LEU A 139 -3.15 11.86 -0.92
CA LEU A 139 -4.29 12.16 -1.78
C LEU A 139 -4.63 13.64 -1.79
N ASN A 140 -4.64 14.31 -0.64
CA ASN A 140 -4.93 15.74 -0.54
C ASN A 140 -3.89 16.60 -1.30
N ARG A 141 -2.62 16.17 -1.28
CA ARG A 141 -1.57 16.81 -2.09
C ARG A 141 -1.76 16.58 -3.58
N ALA A 142 -2.27 15.41 -3.99
CA ALA A 142 -2.51 15.08 -5.39
C ALA A 142 -3.82 15.72 -5.93
N ILE A 143 -4.83 15.86 -5.07
CA ILE A 143 -6.14 16.42 -5.39
C ILE A 143 -6.53 17.37 -4.26
N ALA A 144 -6.49 18.68 -4.53
CA ALA A 144 -6.81 19.68 -3.53
C ALA A 144 -8.26 19.53 -3.04
N GLY A 145 -8.43 19.37 -1.74
CA GLY A 145 -9.73 19.15 -1.09
C GLY A 145 -10.16 17.68 -1.01
N ALA A 146 -9.43 16.75 -1.60
CA ALA A 146 -9.68 15.33 -1.37
C ALA A 146 -9.30 14.92 0.06
N HIS A 147 -10.00 13.93 0.61
CA HIS A 147 -9.75 13.42 1.94
C HIS A 147 -10.18 11.96 2.10
N VAL A 148 -9.57 11.28 3.06
CA VAL A 148 -9.88 9.90 3.43
C VAL A 148 -10.63 9.91 4.76
N THR A 149 -11.82 9.32 4.77
CA THR A 149 -12.69 9.28 5.94
C THR A 149 -12.61 7.92 6.63
N LYS A 150 -12.77 7.92 7.96
CA LYS A 150 -12.77 6.67 8.75
C LYS A 150 -14.00 5.80 8.48
N VAL A 151 -15.07 6.40 8.00
CA VAL A 151 -16.36 5.77 7.70
C VAL A 151 -16.77 6.11 6.28
N CYS A 152 -17.44 5.20 5.61
CA CYS A 152 -17.95 5.47 4.27
C CYS A 152 -19.13 6.46 4.31
N ALA A 153 -19.22 7.29 3.28
CA ALA A 153 -20.37 8.17 3.09
C ALA A 153 -21.68 7.36 2.94
N VAL A 154 -22.78 7.95 3.39
CA VAL A 154 -24.09 7.29 3.43
C VAL A 154 -24.55 6.92 2.03
N GLY A 155 -25.08 5.70 1.87
CA GLY A 155 -25.63 5.22 0.60
C GLY A 155 -24.60 4.71 -0.41
N ILE A 156 -23.29 4.75 -0.10
CA ILE A 156 -22.24 4.22 -0.97
C ILE A 156 -21.98 2.76 -0.65
N GLN A 157 -22.05 1.91 -1.69
CA GLN A 157 -21.75 0.48 -1.56
C GLN A 157 -20.24 0.25 -1.44
N PRO A 158 -19.78 -0.55 -0.46
CA PRO A 158 -18.37 -0.85 -0.30
C PRO A 158 -17.85 -1.76 -1.40
N VAL A 159 -16.68 -1.42 -1.95
CA VAL A 159 -15.88 -2.34 -2.75
C VAL A 159 -14.95 -3.11 -1.81
N VAL A 160 -15.13 -4.43 -1.76
CA VAL A 160 -14.28 -5.32 -0.96
C VAL A 160 -13.10 -5.76 -1.81
N VAL A 161 -11.89 -5.51 -1.30
CA VAL A 161 -10.64 -5.92 -1.94
C VAL A 161 -9.94 -6.88 -1.01
N SER A 162 -10.06 -8.18 -1.30
CA SER A 162 -9.35 -9.22 -0.56
C SER A 162 -7.93 -9.39 -1.11
N PRO A 163 -6.93 -9.61 -0.26
CA PRO A 163 -5.62 -10.07 -0.72
C PRO A 163 -5.79 -11.45 -1.36
N VAL A 164 -5.20 -11.65 -2.53
CA VAL A 164 -5.01 -12.97 -3.10
C VAL A 164 -3.91 -13.60 -2.25
N GLY A 165 -4.24 -14.68 -1.54
CA GLY A 165 -3.24 -15.37 -0.71
C GLY A 165 -2.02 -15.77 -1.54
N PRO A 166 -0.88 -16.10 -0.92
CA PRO A 166 0.20 -16.72 -1.66
C PRO A 166 -0.40 -17.92 -2.40
N ALA A 167 -0.21 -17.96 -3.73
CA ALA A 167 -0.55 -19.13 -4.51
C ALA A 167 0.20 -20.29 -3.86
N VAL A 168 -0.50 -21.06 -3.02
CA VAL A 168 -0.02 -22.35 -2.57
C VAL A 168 0.07 -23.11 -3.88
N GLY A 169 1.30 -23.28 -4.36
CA GLY A 169 1.59 -24.04 -5.56
C GLY A 169 1.09 -25.45 -5.35
N GLY A 170 -0.17 -25.69 -5.72
CA GLY A 170 -0.68 -27.01 -6.01
C GLY A 170 0.00 -27.47 -7.29
N SER A 171 1.23 -27.98 -7.15
CA SER A 171 1.76 -28.90 -8.13
C SER A 171 1.26 -30.30 -7.77
N LEU A 172 0.59 -30.87 -8.77
CA LEU A 172 0.04 -32.23 -8.86
C LEU A 172 1.04 -33.32 -8.44
#